data_AF-A0A959GCZ6-F1
#
_entry.id   AF-A0A959GCZ6-F1
#
_cell.length_a   1.000
_cell.length_b   1.000
_cell.length_c   1.000
_cell.angle_alpha   90.00
_cell.angle_beta   90.00
_cell.angle_gamma   90.00
#
_symmetry.space_group_name_H-M   'P 1'
#
loop_
_entity.id
_entity.type
_entity.pdbx_description
1 polymer ?
#
loop_
_entity_poly.entity_id
_entity_poly.type
_entity_poly.pdbx_seq_one_letter_code
_entity_poly.pdbx_strand_id
1 'polypeptide(L)'
;VGLTDYATAGLGFGLANQKVRPFADSLKFIVQFGSGFPSSSVTHYRWSYRKTHNDKLVPASASEQAWTPLDQRTMSKAYTIEVTSGAITTFETRYFPLGPFSIGSVNAYKIPPVSPKGTDVGNDPTAEWDQNTITMIVDSSSLKGDGLYEFKLEFFNTAGVRQNVADTVNQISNPANLGQSQPAGSDYLLPAVEDLFKPFRMKVRIDNQKSTAQIYTVLVDGKASSTECGFVQYDNKGTSDVNFRFRASHPNDFATFSFNVARGNSADPLSNADTSGMVVGSTANYTLGVDGIYRNAVNVGYLLGPCPDKAAFAEHLYVDGLHTNGTSILDSFDASALAAFALEPK
;
A
#
# COMPACT_ATOMS: atom_id res chain seq x y z
N VAL A 1 7.61 -13.79 -3.42
CA VAL A 1 8.49 -13.09 -2.45
C VAL A 1 8.82 -11.72 -3.02
N GLY A 2 8.41 -10.66 -2.31
CA GLY A 2 8.36 -9.27 -2.79
C GLY A 2 6.96 -8.67 -2.58
N LEU A 3 6.60 -8.61 -1.31
CA LEU A 3 5.45 -7.97 -0.70
C LEU A 3 5.98 -7.69 0.71
N THR A 4 5.94 -6.44 1.14
CA THR A 4 6.50 -6.02 2.42
C THR A 4 5.93 -6.84 3.57
N ASP A 5 6.76 -7.09 4.58
CA ASP A 5 6.35 -7.68 5.86
C ASP A 5 5.48 -6.72 6.68
N TYR A 6 4.62 -5.93 6.03
CA TYR A 6 3.48 -5.38 6.74
C TYR A 6 2.48 -6.51 6.90
N ALA A 7 2.73 -7.35 7.92
CA ALA A 7 1.74 -8.31 8.35
C ALA A 7 0.44 -7.54 8.54
N THR A 8 -0.61 -8.02 7.90
CA THR A 8 -2.03 -7.72 8.15
C THR A 8 -2.47 -8.05 9.59
N ALA A 9 -1.54 -8.08 10.55
CA ALA A 9 -1.80 -8.31 11.96
C ALA A 9 -2.91 -7.34 12.40
N GLY A 10 -4.06 -7.89 12.76
CA GLY A 10 -5.25 -7.14 13.17
C GLY A 10 -6.34 -6.95 12.12
N LEU A 11 -6.12 -7.26 10.84
CA LEU A 11 -7.15 -7.09 9.79
C LEU A 11 -8.23 -8.19 9.79
N GLY A 12 -8.08 -9.28 10.55
CA GLY A 12 -9.05 -10.38 10.57
C GLY A 12 -9.13 -11.17 9.25
N PHE A 13 -10.25 -11.87 9.01
CA PHE A 13 -10.61 -12.53 7.73
C PHE A 13 -9.59 -13.53 7.14
N GLY A 14 -8.80 -14.20 7.98
CA GLY A 14 -7.75 -15.13 7.51
C GLY A 14 -6.58 -14.44 6.81
N LEU A 15 -6.53 -13.11 6.85
CA LEU A 15 -5.47 -12.33 6.24
C LEU A 15 -4.23 -12.31 7.09
N ALA A 16 -4.28 -12.64 8.38
CA ALA A 16 -3.14 -12.59 9.30
C ALA A 16 -1.89 -13.26 8.68
N ASN A 17 -0.79 -12.51 8.62
CA ASN A 17 0.49 -12.92 8.02
C ASN A 17 0.44 -13.20 6.51
N GLN A 18 -0.64 -12.81 5.82
CA GLN A 18 -0.73 -12.85 4.36
C GLN A 18 -0.13 -11.60 3.74
N LYS A 19 0.49 -11.79 2.58
CA LYS A 19 1.15 -10.73 1.81
C LYS A 19 0.17 -10.17 0.77
N VAL A 20 -0.76 -9.32 1.21
CA VAL A 20 -1.91 -8.86 0.37
C VAL A 20 -1.97 -7.34 0.14
N ARG A 21 -0.97 -6.58 0.57
CA ARG A 21 -0.96 -5.11 0.40
C ARG A 21 -0.21 -4.71 -0.88
N PRO A 22 -0.89 -4.18 -1.90
CA PRO A 22 -0.21 -3.57 -3.03
C PRO A 22 0.39 -2.22 -2.64
N PHE A 23 1.41 -1.79 -3.38
CA PHE A 23 2.01 -0.49 -3.26
C PHE A 23 1.37 0.53 -4.20
N ALA A 24 1.23 1.75 -3.71
CA ALA A 24 0.75 2.90 -4.48
C ALA A 24 1.41 4.19 -4.00
N ASP A 25 1.04 5.32 -4.61
CA ASP A 25 1.56 6.66 -4.32
C ASP A 25 3.10 6.70 -4.44
N SER A 26 3.83 7.01 -3.38
CA SER A 26 5.29 7.22 -3.40
C SER A 26 6.05 6.15 -2.64
N LEU A 27 6.83 5.33 -3.35
CA LEU A 27 7.68 4.30 -2.77
C LEU A 27 9.06 4.86 -2.44
N LYS A 28 9.46 4.78 -1.18
CA LYS A 28 10.78 5.23 -0.70
C LYS A 28 11.68 4.03 -0.43
N PHE A 29 12.82 3.95 -1.11
CA PHE A 29 13.81 2.90 -0.87
C PHE A 29 14.83 3.37 0.14
N ILE A 30 14.80 2.77 1.33
CA ILE A 30 15.72 3.08 2.41
C ILE A 30 16.83 2.04 2.43
N VAL A 31 18.07 2.51 2.36
CA VAL A 31 19.26 1.67 2.46
C VAL A 31 20.16 2.23 3.56
N GLN A 32 20.67 1.34 4.40
CA GLN A 32 21.78 1.63 5.30
C GLN A 32 23.06 1.09 4.68
N PHE A 33 24.05 1.97 4.51
CA PHE A 33 25.35 1.57 3.99
C PHE A 33 26.25 1.19 5.17
N GLY A 34 26.74 -0.05 5.18
CA GLY A 34 27.66 -0.53 6.20
C GLY A 34 29.01 0.18 6.15
N SER A 35 29.85 -0.01 7.17
CA SER A 35 31.17 0.64 7.30
C SER A 35 32.16 0.37 6.15
N GLY A 36 31.89 -0.63 5.31
CA GLY A 36 32.64 -0.88 4.09
C GLY A 36 32.28 0.01 2.90
N PHE A 37 31.32 0.94 3.05
CA PHE A 37 30.85 1.82 1.98
C PHE A 37 30.80 3.30 2.42
N PRO A 38 31.11 4.25 1.52
CA PRO A 38 31.78 4.03 0.24
C PRO A 38 33.21 3.47 0.45
N SER A 39 33.74 2.79 -0.57
CA SER A 39 35.12 2.28 -0.60
C SER A 39 35.86 2.80 -1.84
N SER A 40 37.15 2.47 -1.97
CA SER A 40 37.93 2.81 -3.16
C SER A 40 37.40 2.15 -4.44
N SER A 41 36.76 0.99 -4.32
CA SER A 41 36.16 0.28 -5.46
C SER A 41 34.70 0.64 -5.67
N VAL A 42 33.91 0.90 -4.61
CA VAL A 42 32.48 1.17 -4.72
C VAL A 42 32.14 2.53 -4.12
N THR A 43 31.77 3.48 -4.99
CA THR A 43 31.47 4.86 -4.60
C THR A 43 30.06 5.30 -4.98
N HIS A 44 29.43 4.61 -5.94
CA HIS A 44 28.12 4.96 -6.45
C HIS A 44 27.20 3.74 -6.52
N TYR A 45 25.90 4.00 -6.54
CA TYR A 45 24.85 3.02 -6.73
C TYR A 45 23.84 3.48 -7.79
N ARG A 46 23.07 2.55 -8.34
CA ARG A 46 21.95 2.84 -9.24
C ARG A 46 20.79 1.89 -8.97
N TRP A 47 19.59 2.45 -8.92
CA TRP A 47 18.37 1.66 -8.98
C TRP A 47 17.87 1.54 -10.41
N SER A 48 17.32 0.38 -10.75
CA SER A 48 16.60 0.16 -12.02
C SER A 48 15.36 -0.67 -11.76
N TYR A 49 14.35 -0.53 -12.62
CA TYR A 49 13.12 -1.30 -12.52
C TYR A 49 12.78 -2.01 -13.83
N ARG A 50 11.96 -3.05 -13.74
CA ARG A 50 11.25 -3.62 -14.87
C ARG A 50 9.86 -4.08 -14.44
N LYS A 51 8.93 -4.11 -15.38
CA LYS A 51 7.62 -4.73 -15.16
C LYS A 51 7.71 -6.18 -15.62
N THR A 52 7.26 -7.10 -14.78
CA THR A 52 7.26 -8.54 -15.08
C THR A 52 5.88 -9.04 -15.49
N HIS A 53 4.83 -8.49 -14.89
CA HIS A 53 3.44 -8.85 -15.17
C HIS A 53 2.54 -7.63 -15.07
N ASN A 54 1.40 -7.64 -15.75
CA ASN A 54 0.34 -6.65 -15.58
C ASN A 54 -0.47 -6.88 -14.29
N ASP A 55 -1.51 -6.08 -14.10
CA ASP A 55 -2.45 -6.16 -13.00
C ASP A 55 -3.17 -7.52 -12.96
N LYS A 56 -3.48 -8.12 -14.12
CA LYS A 56 -4.08 -9.47 -14.20
C LYS A 56 -3.08 -10.62 -14.14
N LEU A 57 -1.84 -10.35 -13.72
CA LEU A 57 -0.75 -11.33 -13.60
C LEU A 57 -0.38 -12.03 -14.92
N VAL A 58 -0.71 -11.41 -16.06
CA VAL A 58 -0.23 -11.83 -17.38
C VAL A 58 1.18 -11.27 -17.57
N PRO A 59 2.14 -12.06 -18.09
CA PRO A 59 3.50 -11.59 -18.36
C PRO A 59 3.52 -10.29 -19.17
N ALA A 60 4.36 -9.35 -18.76
CA ALA A 60 4.51 -8.06 -19.43
C ALA A 60 5.18 -8.23 -20.79
N SER A 61 5.06 -7.23 -21.67
CA SER A 61 5.73 -7.25 -22.98
C SER A 61 7.26 -7.23 -22.84
N ALA A 62 7.98 -7.64 -23.89
CA ALA A 62 9.45 -7.66 -23.87
C ALA A 62 10.07 -6.29 -23.59
N SER A 63 9.46 -5.20 -24.09
CA SER A 63 9.91 -3.82 -23.84
C SER A 63 9.64 -3.34 -22.40
N GLU A 64 8.62 -3.89 -21.75
CA GLU A 64 8.31 -3.63 -20.34
C GLU A 64 9.23 -4.41 -19.38
N GLN A 65 9.68 -5.59 -19.80
CA GLN A 65 10.62 -6.43 -19.07
C GLN A 65 12.08 -5.97 -19.17
N ALA A 66 12.39 -5.00 -20.06
CA ALA A 66 13.70 -4.38 -20.13
C ALA A 66 13.98 -3.51 -18.89
N TRP A 67 15.18 -3.66 -18.31
CA TRP A 67 15.64 -2.86 -17.18
C TRP A 67 15.72 -1.38 -17.56
N THR A 68 14.97 -0.55 -16.83
CA THR A 68 14.91 0.90 -17.00
C THR A 68 15.58 1.57 -15.79
N PRO A 69 16.65 2.36 -15.98
CA PRO A 69 17.27 3.12 -14.88
C PRO A 69 16.30 4.10 -14.21
N LEU A 70 16.41 4.24 -12.90
CA LEU A 70 15.76 5.30 -12.13
C LEU A 70 16.78 6.40 -11.87
N ASP A 71 17.04 7.23 -12.89
CA ASP A 71 18.16 8.19 -12.91
C ASP A 71 17.74 9.62 -13.25
N GLN A 72 16.45 9.92 -13.22
CA GLN A 72 15.91 11.24 -13.55
C GLN A 72 15.66 12.13 -12.32
N ARG A 73 15.54 11.53 -11.13
CA ARG A 73 15.18 12.26 -9.91
C ARG A 73 16.42 12.66 -9.13
N THR A 74 16.54 13.96 -8.83
CA THR A 74 17.58 14.46 -7.91
C THR A 74 17.32 13.97 -6.48
N MET A 75 18.36 13.44 -5.85
CA MET A 75 18.34 12.90 -4.51
C MET A 75 19.41 13.59 -3.66
N SER A 76 19.10 13.80 -2.38
CA SER A 76 20.03 14.34 -1.39
C SER A 76 19.80 13.70 -0.03
N LYS A 77 20.83 13.71 0.82
CA LYS A 77 20.77 13.28 2.21
C LYS A 77 20.90 14.49 3.12
N ALA A 78 19.90 14.73 3.96
CA ALA A 78 19.92 15.82 4.93
C ALA A 78 20.88 15.51 6.09
N TYR A 79 21.51 16.55 6.63
CA TYR A 79 22.27 16.52 7.88
C TYR A 79 22.06 17.84 8.62
N THR A 80 22.32 17.83 9.92
CA THR A 80 22.19 19.01 10.77
C THR A 80 23.56 19.40 11.31
N ILE A 81 23.80 20.70 11.46
CA ILE A 81 24.97 21.26 12.15
C ILE A 81 24.51 22.23 13.25
N GLU A 82 25.36 22.47 14.23
CA GLU A 82 25.21 23.57 15.19
C GLU A 82 25.87 24.84 14.65
N VAL A 83 25.17 25.97 14.79
CA VAL A 83 25.69 27.29 14.41
C VAL A 83 25.63 28.20 15.63
N THR A 84 26.80 28.64 16.10
CA THR A 84 26.90 29.57 17.24
C THR A 84 27.10 30.99 16.76
N SER A 85 26.23 31.90 17.20
CA SER A 85 26.35 33.34 16.98
C SER A 85 26.25 34.08 18.32
N GLY A 86 27.38 34.57 18.82
CA GLY A 86 27.46 35.14 20.17
C GLY A 86 27.22 34.06 21.23
N ALA A 87 26.19 34.24 22.06
CA ALA A 87 25.83 33.32 23.15
C ALA A 87 24.70 32.34 22.78
N ILE A 88 24.23 32.34 21.54
CA ILE A 88 23.12 31.50 21.09
C ILE A 88 23.64 30.44 20.13
N THR A 89 23.31 29.18 20.41
CA THR A 89 23.48 28.05 19.48
C THR A 89 22.15 27.71 18.86
N THR A 90 22.11 27.66 17.53
CA THR A 90 20.96 27.20 16.74
C THR A 90 21.36 26.00 15.89
N PHE A 91 20.38 25.37 15.22
CA PHE A 91 20.59 24.25 14.33
C PHE A 91 20.29 24.65 12.88
N GLU A 92 21.14 24.25 11.94
CA GLU A 92 20.96 24.46 10.50
C GLU A 92 20.90 23.11 9.79
N THR A 93 19.91 22.91 8.92
CA THR A 93 19.82 21.72 8.05
C THR A 93 20.51 21.98 6.72
N ARG A 94 21.43 21.11 6.35
CA ARG A 94 22.16 21.10 5.08
C ARG A 94 21.96 19.77 4.35
N TYR A 95 22.44 19.69 3.12
CA TYR A 95 22.18 18.56 2.22
C TYR A 95 23.44 18.09 1.50
N PHE A 96 23.71 16.78 1.60
CA PHE A 96 24.69 16.09 0.76
C PHE A 96 24.02 15.66 -0.54
N PRO A 97 24.51 16.09 -1.72
CA PRO A 97 23.92 15.69 -2.99
C PRO A 97 24.25 14.23 -3.31
N LEU A 98 23.23 13.40 -3.49
CA LEU A 98 23.40 12.00 -3.88
C LEU A 98 23.48 11.87 -5.41
N GLY A 99 22.83 12.71 -6.19
CA GLY A 99 22.84 12.61 -7.66
C GLY A 99 21.45 12.80 -8.26
N PRO A 100 21.22 12.43 -9.53
CA PRO A 100 22.10 11.62 -10.38
C PRO A 100 23.37 12.39 -10.80
N PHE A 101 24.48 11.67 -10.93
CA PHE A 101 25.73 12.16 -11.53
C PHE A 101 26.09 11.30 -12.72
N SER A 102 26.48 11.93 -13.83
CA SER A 102 27.04 11.22 -14.98
C SER A 102 28.48 10.81 -14.67
N ILE A 103 28.72 9.50 -14.57
CA ILE A 103 30.04 8.89 -14.34
C ILE A 103 30.34 7.91 -15.48
N GLY A 104 31.31 8.26 -16.33
CA GLY A 104 31.54 7.50 -17.57
C GLY A 104 30.28 7.48 -18.45
N SER A 105 29.74 6.28 -18.72
CA SER A 105 28.57 6.06 -19.58
C SER A 105 27.26 5.84 -18.81
N VAL A 106 27.25 6.01 -17.49
CA VAL A 106 26.06 5.78 -16.65
C VAL A 106 25.74 7.00 -15.80
N ASN A 107 24.45 7.20 -15.51
CA ASN A 107 24.01 8.07 -14.43
C ASN A 107 23.83 7.24 -13.15
N ALA A 108 24.44 7.67 -12.05
CA ALA A 108 24.41 6.97 -10.78
C ALA A 108 24.37 7.95 -9.61
N TYR A 109 24.15 7.42 -8.40
CA TYR A 109 24.05 8.19 -7.18
C TYR A 109 25.24 7.88 -6.27
N LYS A 110 25.85 8.89 -5.67
CA LYS A 110 26.91 8.75 -4.66
C LYS A 110 26.37 8.02 -3.44
N ILE A 111 27.16 7.09 -2.93
CA ILE A 111 26.97 6.53 -1.59
C ILE A 111 27.44 7.59 -0.59
N PRO A 112 26.60 8.03 0.37
CA PRO A 112 27.04 9.00 1.37
C PRO A 112 28.11 8.37 2.28
N PRO A 113 29.08 9.15 2.78
CA PRO A 113 30.00 8.66 3.81
C PRO A 113 29.24 8.20 5.07
N VAL A 114 29.95 7.51 5.99
CA VAL A 114 29.34 7.05 7.26
C VAL A 114 28.91 8.25 8.11
N SER A 115 29.69 9.33 8.17
CA SER A 115 29.34 10.57 8.84
C SER A 115 29.35 11.74 7.85
N PRO A 116 28.62 12.85 8.11
CA PRO A 116 28.58 14.02 7.24
C PRO A 116 29.88 14.85 7.32
N LYS A 117 31.01 14.18 7.06
CA LYS A 117 32.36 14.73 7.09
C LYS A 117 33.06 14.35 5.81
N GLY A 118 33.79 15.30 5.24
CA GLY A 118 34.56 15.10 4.01
C GLY A 118 34.33 16.20 2.97
N THR A 119 34.88 15.99 1.79
CA THR A 119 34.96 17.00 0.73
C THR A 119 33.62 17.54 0.26
N ASP A 120 32.56 16.72 0.28
CA ASP A 120 31.24 17.08 -0.25
C ASP A 120 30.27 17.68 0.80
N VAL A 121 30.63 17.66 2.08
CA VAL A 121 29.76 18.03 3.23
C VAL A 121 30.39 19.12 4.11
N GLY A 122 31.68 19.38 3.94
CA GLY A 122 32.48 20.19 4.86
C GLY A 122 32.97 19.38 6.06
N ASN A 123 33.87 19.95 6.85
CA ASN A 123 34.43 19.32 8.05
C ASN A 123 33.89 19.97 9.33
N ASP A 124 32.57 20.18 9.39
CA ASP A 124 31.93 20.69 10.59
C ASP A 124 31.96 19.60 11.69
N PRO A 125 32.54 19.87 12.87
CA PRO A 125 32.66 18.87 13.92
C PRO A 125 31.32 18.42 14.50
N THR A 126 30.28 19.26 14.40
CA THR A 126 28.93 19.07 14.95
C THR A 126 27.96 18.42 13.96
N ALA A 127 28.42 18.14 12.73
CA ALA A 127 27.57 17.57 11.70
C ALA A 127 27.11 16.14 12.04
N GLU A 128 25.79 15.94 12.01
CA GLU A 128 25.16 14.64 12.27
C GLU A 128 24.04 14.32 11.26
N TRP A 129 23.90 13.04 10.92
CA TRP A 129 22.76 12.51 10.16
C TRP A 129 22.35 11.12 10.64
N ASP A 130 21.15 10.71 10.27
CA ASP A 130 20.69 9.33 10.41
C ASP A 130 21.35 8.42 9.35
N GLN A 131 21.58 7.16 9.69
CA GLN A 131 22.15 6.18 8.75
C GLN A 131 21.14 5.76 7.67
N ASN A 132 19.84 5.85 7.95
CA ASN A 132 18.83 5.56 6.93
C ASN A 132 18.95 6.57 5.79
N THR A 133 19.27 6.04 4.60
CA THR A 133 19.42 6.87 3.41
C THR A 133 18.27 6.54 2.48
N ILE A 134 17.43 7.54 2.18
CA ILE A 134 16.47 7.42 1.08
C ILE A 134 17.28 7.46 -0.21
N THR A 135 17.45 6.29 -0.81
CA THR A 135 18.26 6.10 -2.03
C THR A 135 17.47 6.24 -3.31
N MET A 136 16.15 6.12 -3.23
CA MET A 136 15.25 6.38 -4.35
C MET A 136 13.85 6.70 -3.85
N ILE A 137 13.14 7.54 -4.62
CA ILE A 137 11.72 7.79 -4.47
C ILE A 137 11.07 7.51 -5.82
N VAL A 138 10.20 6.52 -5.88
CA VAL A 138 9.46 6.12 -7.08
C VAL A 138 8.02 6.58 -6.94
N ASP A 139 7.56 7.42 -7.86
CA ASP A 139 6.13 7.69 -8.04
C ASP A 139 5.53 6.50 -8.79
N SER A 140 4.65 5.75 -8.13
CA SER A 140 4.01 4.56 -8.71
C SER A 140 3.17 4.88 -9.95
N SER A 141 2.64 6.11 -10.08
CA SER A 141 1.90 6.55 -11.27
C SER A 141 2.80 6.80 -12.48
N SER A 142 4.10 7.03 -12.26
CA SER A 142 5.10 7.21 -13.31
C SER A 142 5.60 5.89 -13.92
N LEU A 143 5.23 4.76 -13.32
CA LEU A 143 5.58 3.43 -13.82
C LEU A 143 4.71 3.05 -15.03
N LYS A 144 5.02 1.91 -15.67
CA LYS A 144 4.31 1.39 -16.85
C LYS A 144 2.96 0.75 -16.47
N GLY A 145 2.14 1.46 -15.70
CA GLY A 145 0.84 1.02 -15.18
C GLY A 145 0.93 -0.03 -14.05
N ASP A 146 -0.22 -0.54 -13.62
CA ASP A 146 -0.32 -1.47 -12.50
C ASP A 146 0.23 -2.87 -12.85
N GLY A 147 0.70 -3.61 -11.84
CA GLY A 147 1.23 -4.97 -12.02
C GLY A 147 2.36 -5.36 -11.08
N LEU A 148 3.12 -6.40 -11.46
CA LEU A 148 4.28 -6.87 -10.71
C LEU A 148 5.57 -6.29 -11.28
N TYR A 149 6.36 -5.70 -10.39
CA TYR A 149 7.62 -5.05 -10.70
C TYR A 149 8.78 -5.72 -9.98
N GLU A 150 9.95 -5.64 -10.61
CA GLU A 150 11.22 -5.92 -9.96
C GLU A 150 12.08 -4.66 -9.97
N PHE A 151 12.75 -4.39 -8.86
CA PHE A 151 13.72 -3.32 -8.69
C PHE A 151 15.07 -3.94 -8.36
N LYS A 152 16.15 -3.46 -8.98
CA LYS A 152 17.51 -3.91 -8.70
C LYS A 152 18.42 -2.78 -8.26
N LEU A 153 19.34 -3.09 -7.36
CA LEU A 153 20.40 -2.20 -6.90
C LEU A 153 21.75 -2.64 -7.46
N GLU A 154 22.43 -1.74 -8.15
CA GLU A 154 23.73 -1.95 -8.77
C GLU A 154 24.78 -1.01 -8.17
N PHE A 155 26.04 -1.44 -8.12
CA PHE A 155 27.17 -0.68 -7.57
C PHE A 155 28.21 -0.31 -8.64
N PHE A 156 28.83 0.86 -8.51
CA PHE A 156 29.78 1.41 -9.47
C PHE A 156 30.96 2.09 -8.77
N ASN A 157 32.10 2.15 -9.45
CA ASN A 157 33.24 2.98 -9.04
C ASN A 157 33.10 4.42 -9.58
N THR A 158 34.10 5.27 -9.31
CA THR A 158 34.09 6.69 -9.75
C THR A 158 34.16 6.89 -11.27
N ALA A 159 34.62 5.87 -12.01
CA ALA A 159 34.68 5.89 -13.47
C ALA A 159 33.39 5.37 -14.13
N GLY A 160 32.37 4.99 -13.35
CA GLY A 160 31.13 4.40 -13.87
C GLY A 160 31.25 2.93 -14.26
N VAL A 161 32.33 2.25 -13.86
CA VAL A 161 32.49 0.81 -14.08
C VAL A 161 31.72 0.07 -13.00
N ARG A 162 30.82 -0.83 -13.42
CA ARG A 162 30.02 -1.67 -12.52
C ARG A 162 30.92 -2.57 -11.68
N GLN A 163 30.62 -2.67 -10.39
CA GLN A 163 31.41 -3.41 -9.42
C GLN A 163 30.66 -4.64 -8.94
N ASN A 164 31.39 -5.74 -8.78
CA ASN A 164 30.88 -6.93 -8.13
C ASN A 164 31.08 -6.82 -6.62
N VAL A 165 30.04 -7.13 -5.85
CA VAL A 165 30.10 -7.19 -4.39
C VAL A 165 29.77 -8.61 -3.96
N ALA A 166 30.30 -9.05 -2.82
CA ALA A 166 29.94 -10.37 -2.30
C ALA A 166 28.44 -10.44 -2.01
N ASP A 167 27.80 -11.59 -2.25
CA ASP A 167 26.36 -11.77 -2.01
C ASP A 167 25.95 -11.36 -0.58
N THR A 168 26.82 -11.59 0.40
CA THR A 168 26.63 -11.27 1.83
C THR A 168 26.61 -9.78 2.15
N VAL A 169 27.03 -8.92 1.21
CA VAL A 169 26.92 -7.46 1.34
C VAL A 169 25.46 -7.03 1.32
N ASN A 170 24.64 -7.66 0.49
CA ASN A 170 23.22 -7.37 0.44
C ASN A 170 22.56 -8.00 1.66
N GLN A 171 21.96 -7.19 2.51
CA GLN A 171 21.24 -7.64 3.69
C GLN A 171 19.80 -7.15 3.66
N ILE A 172 18.92 -7.90 4.30
CA ILE A 172 17.51 -7.59 4.48
C ILE A 172 17.20 -7.58 5.98
N SER A 173 16.10 -6.93 6.37
CA SER A 173 15.58 -7.03 7.75
C SER A 173 15.32 -8.49 8.12
N ASN A 174 15.67 -8.87 9.34
CA ASN A 174 15.34 -10.18 9.88
C ASN A 174 13.91 -10.16 10.45
N PRO A 175 12.94 -10.86 9.82
CA PRO A 175 11.55 -10.85 10.30
C PRO A 175 11.39 -11.54 11.66
N ALA A 176 12.33 -12.41 12.07
CA ALA A 176 12.30 -13.06 13.37
C ALA A 176 12.90 -12.20 14.50
N ASN A 177 13.66 -11.15 14.16
CA ASN A 177 14.27 -10.26 15.15
C ASN A 177 14.27 -8.81 14.64
N LEU A 178 13.21 -8.09 14.99
CA LEU A 178 12.98 -6.70 14.63
C LEU A 178 14.10 -5.82 15.22
N GLY A 179 15.07 -5.45 14.39
CA GLY A 179 16.26 -4.69 14.79
C GLY A 179 17.57 -5.28 14.28
N GLN A 180 17.53 -6.52 13.76
CA GLN A 180 18.67 -7.15 13.10
C GLN A 180 18.46 -7.24 11.58
N SER A 181 19.57 -7.22 10.86
CA SER A 181 19.63 -7.61 9.46
C SER A 181 20.16 -9.04 9.32
N GLN A 182 19.91 -9.64 8.17
CA GLN A 182 20.47 -10.94 7.78
C GLN A 182 20.88 -10.89 6.30
N PRO A 183 21.85 -11.72 5.86
CA PRO A 183 22.20 -11.82 4.44
C PRO A 183 20.97 -12.08 3.57
N ALA A 184 20.90 -11.39 2.43
CA ALA A 184 19.85 -11.58 1.45
C ALA A 184 19.92 -12.99 0.86
N GLY A 185 18.83 -13.75 0.99
CA GLY A 185 18.69 -15.06 0.35
C GLY A 185 18.61 -14.95 -1.19
N SER A 186 18.64 -16.11 -1.86
CA SER A 186 18.57 -16.22 -3.33
C SER A 186 17.32 -15.59 -3.94
N ASP A 187 16.21 -15.51 -3.20
CA ASP A 187 14.99 -14.82 -3.62
C ASP A 187 15.17 -13.31 -3.82
N TYR A 188 16.15 -12.72 -3.12
CA TYR A 188 16.47 -11.29 -3.13
C TYR A 188 17.68 -10.95 -3.99
N LEU A 189 18.22 -11.91 -4.74
CA LEU A 189 19.33 -11.70 -5.67
C LEU A 189 18.87 -12.09 -7.07
N LEU A 190 19.35 -11.39 -8.10
CA LEU A 190 19.16 -11.88 -9.46
C LEU A 190 19.95 -13.17 -9.67
N PRO A 191 19.39 -14.16 -10.41
CA PRO A 191 20.12 -15.36 -10.76
C PRO A 191 21.35 -15.04 -11.60
N ALA A 192 22.46 -15.77 -11.39
CA ALA A 192 23.71 -15.57 -12.14
C ALA A 192 23.55 -15.78 -13.65
N VAL A 193 22.56 -16.59 -14.06
CA VAL A 193 22.22 -16.80 -15.48
C VAL A 193 21.59 -15.57 -16.13
N GLU A 194 20.99 -14.68 -15.34
CA GLU A 194 20.45 -13.41 -15.80
C GLU A 194 21.49 -12.29 -15.67
N ASP A 195 22.21 -12.28 -14.55
CA ASP A 195 23.20 -11.26 -14.25
C ASP A 195 24.33 -11.83 -13.38
N LEU A 196 25.55 -11.89 -13.92
CA LEU A 196 26.71 -12.50 -13.26
C LEU A 196 27.09 -11.83 -11.93
N PHE A 197 26.71 -10.56 -11.72
CA PHE A 197 26.99 -9.83 -10.48
C PHE A 197 25.90 -10.02 -9.42
N LYS A 198 24.83 -10.75 -9.74
CA LYS A 198 23.74 -11.10 -8.82
C LYS A 198 23.28 -9.91 -7.95
N PRO A 199 22.94 -8.76 -8.55
CA PRO A 199 22.52 -7.58 -7.79
C PRO A 199 21.32 -7.91 -6.91
N PHE A 200 21.18 -7.15 -5.81
CA PHE A 200 19.96 -7.20 -5.00
C PHE A 200 18.74 -6.92 -5.88
N ARG A 201 17.69 -7.70 -5.69
CA ARG A 201 16.40 -7.61 -6.33
C ARG A 201 15.30 -7.58 -5.28
N MET A 202 14.43 -6.59 -5.38
CA MET A 202 13.14 -6.54 -4.70
C MET A 202 12.01 -6.72 -5.71
N LYS A 203 10.99 -7.53 -5.38
CA LYS A 203 9.75 -7.56 -6.15
C LYS A 203 8.68 -6.75 -5.41
N VAL A 204 7.81 -6.09 -6.16
CA VAL A 204 6.77 -5.21 -5.62
C VAL A 204 5.52 -5.37 -6.48
N ARG A 205 4.35 -5.45 -5.83
CA ARG A 205 3.06 -5.33 -6.50
C ARG A 205 2.63 -3.87 -6.48
N ILE A 206 2.44 -3.27 -7.65
CA ILE A 206 1.93 -1.90 -7.81
C ILE A 206 0.46 -1.97 -8.20
N ASP A 207 -0.37 -1.16 -7.55
CA ASP A 207 -1.79 -1.00 -7.85
C ASP A 207 -2.21 0.44 -7.54
N ASN A 208 -2.75 1.15 -8.53
CA ASN A 208 -3.25 2.52 -8.38
C ASN A 208 -4.76 2.61 -8.60
N GLN A 209 -5.47 1.47 -8.52
CA GLN A 209 -6.91 1.40 -8.71
C GLN A 209 -7.63 1.69 -7.38
N LYS A 210 -8.77 2.38 -7.44
CA LYS A 210 -9.58 2.69 -6.25
C LYS A 210 -10.65 1.63 -5.99
N SER A 211 -11.05 1.52 -4.73
CA SER A 211 -12.23 0.77 -4.33
C SER A 211 -13.52 1.42 -4.83
N THR A 212 -14.61 0.64 -4.81
CA THR A 212 -15.96 1.08 -5.15
C THR A 212 -16.93 0.64 -4.06
N ALA A 213 -17.78 1.57 -3.64
CA ALA A 213 -18.86 1.35 -2.69
C ALA A 213 -20.18 1.86 -3.31
N GLN A 214 -21.20 1.02 -3.28
CA GLN A 214 -22.55 1.40 -3.72
C GLN A 214 -23.59 0.66 -2.87
N ILE A 215 -24.58 1.37 -2.35
CA ILE A 215 -25.77 0.79 -1.73
C ILE A 215 -26.93 0.93 -2.71
N TYR A 216 -27.66 -0.16 -2.95
CA TYR A 216 -28.85 -0.14 -3.78
C TYR A 216 -30.08 0.04 -2.91
N THR A 217 -31.11 0.68 -3.46
CA THR A 217 -32.42 0.82 -2.81
C THR A 217 -32.93 -0.53 -2.29
N VAL A 218 -33.31 -0.55 -1.02
CA VAL A 218 -33.91 -1.73 -0.38
C VAL A 218 -35.22 -2.11 -1.05
N LEU A 219 -35.50 -3.41 -1.09
CA LEU A 219 -36.78 -3.92 -1.57
C LEU A 219 -37.53 -4.61 -0.44
N VAL A 220 -38.81 -4.27 -0.25
CA VAL A 220 -39.71 -4.96 0.68
C VAL A 220 -40.86 -5.53 -0.12
N ASP A 221 -41.07 -6.84 0.00
CA ASP A 221 -42.13 -7.55 -0.77
C ASP A 221 -42.05 -7.25 -2.29
N GLY A 222 -40.83 -7.13 -2.82
CA GLY A 222 -40.55 -6.80 -4.22
C GLY A 222 -40.72 -5.32 -4.60
N LYS A 223 -41.08 -4.44 -3.67
CA LYS A 223 -41.29 -3.00 -3.88
C LYS A 223 -40.09 -2.21 -3.38
N ALA A 224 -39.57 -1.31 -4.20
CA ALA A 224 -38.47 -0.43 -3.81
C ALA A 224 -38.95 0.70 -2.89
N SER A 225 -38.08 1.17 -1.99
CA SER A 225 -38.36 2.41 -1.26
C SER A 225 -38.44 3.60 -2.22
N SER A 226 -39.24 4.60 -1.85
CA SER A 226 -39.21 5.90 -2.55
C SER A 226 -37.80 6.48 -2.46
N THR A 227 -37.20 6.85 -3.61
CA THR A 227 -35.85 7.42 -3.64
C THR A 227 -35.79 8.83 -3.06
N GLU A 228 -36.89 9.59 -3.09
CA GLU A 228 -36.95 10.95 -2.53
C GLU A 228 -37.36 10.96 -1.06
N CYS A 229 -38.26 10.08 -0.66
CA CYS A 229 -38.84 10.10 0.68
C CYS A 229 -38.32 9.00 1.61
N GLY A 230 -37.62 7.98 1.09
CA GLY A 230 -37.03 6.89 1.87
C GLY A 230 -38.01 5.88 2.45
N PHE A 231 -39.33 6.11 2.38
CA PHE A 231 -40.32 5.18 2.91
C PHE A 231 -40.48 3.94 2.01
N VAL A 232 -40.64 2.79 2.65
CA VAL A 232 -41.04 1.53 2.03
C VAL A 232 -42.03 0.80 2.91
N GLN A 233 -43.11 0.34 2.28
CA GLN A 233 -44.22 -0.31 2.98
C GLN A 233 -44.04 -1.82 3.03
N TYR A 234 -44.39 -2.42 4.17
CA TYR A 234 -44.46 -3.88 4.32
C TYR A 234 -45.92 -4.34 4.48
N ASP A 235 -46.23 -5.53 3.96
CA ASP A 235 -47.58 -6.10 4.04
C ASP A 235 -47.82 -6.83 5.38
N ASN A 236 -46.82 -7.55 5.93
CA ASN A 236 -46.96 -8.24 7.21
C ASN A 236 -45.63 -8.35 7.98
N LYS A 237 -45.58 -7.79 9.19
CA LYS A 237 -44.38 -7.75 10.04
C LYS A 237 -43.69 -9.10 10.24
N GLY A 238 -44.45 -10.20 10.34
CA GLY A 238 -43.91 -11.53 10.61
C GLY A 238 -43.41 -12.29 9.38
N THR A 239 -43.75 -11.85 8.17
CA THR A 239 -43.46 -12.61 6.93
C THR A 239 -42.82 -11.78 5.82
N SER A 240 -42.91 -10.45 5.88
CA SER A 240 -42.20 -9.55 4.97
C SER A 240 -40.71 -9.50 5.29
N ASP A 241 -39.90 -9.44 4.24
CA ASP A 241 -38.44 -9.30 4.33
C ASP A 241 -37.97 -8.01 3.65
N VAL A 242 -36.96 -7.38 4.26
CA VAL A 242 -36.17 -6.32 3.64
C VAL A 242 -34.99 -6.94 2.93
N ASN A 243 -34.88 -6.67 1.63
CA ASN A 243 -33.80 -7.16 0.78
C ASN A 243 -32.71 -6.10 0.67
N PHE A 244 -31.62 -6.32 1.40
CA PHE A 244 -30.43 -5.49 1.35
C PHE A 244 -29.57 -5.89 0.17
N ARG A 245 -29.05 -4.88 -0.54
CA ARG A 245 -28.19 -5.06 -1.70
C ARG A 245 -27.13 -3.98 -1.74
N PHE A 246 -25.87 -4.38 -1.88
CA PHE A 246 -24.77 -3.43 -2.04
C PHE A 246 -23.65 -4.03 -2.92
N ARG A 247 -22.80 -3.16 -3.45
CA ARG A 247 -21.56 -3.52 -4.13
C ARG A 247 -20.39 -2.96 -3.33
N ALA A 248 -19.50 -3.85 -2.91
CA ALA A 248 -18.19 -3.55 -2.36
C ALA A 248 -17.16 -4.25 -3.24
N SER A 249 -16.27 -3.51 -3.88
CA SER A 249 -15.34 -4.09 -4.84
C SER A 249 -14.06 -3.29 -5.00
N HIS A 250 -12.99 -3.97 -5.41
CA HIS A 250 -11.75 -3.37 -5.88
C HIS A 250 -11.31 -4.08 -7.17
N PRO A 251 -10.81 -3.40 -8.23
CA PRO A 251 -10.54 -4.04 -9.52
C PRO A 251 -9.59 -5.24 -9.52
N ASN A 252 -8.72 -5.32 -8.52
CA ASN A 252 -7.80 -6.44 -8.27
C ASN A 252 -7.96 -7.04 -6.87
N ASP A 253 -9.13 -6.86 -6.24
CA ASP A 253 -9.50 -7.54 -5.00
C ASP A 253 -8.67 -7.20 -3.74
N PHE A 254 -7.85 -6.15 -3.81
CA PHE A 254 -7.12 -5.60 -2.67
C PHE A 254 -7.98 -4.69 -1.79
N ALA A 255 -9.12 -5.18 -1.32
CA ALA A 255 -9.96 -4.45 -0.38
C ALA A 255 -10.71 -5.35 0.61
N THR A 256 -11.00 -4.79 1.77
CA THR A 256 -12.00 -5.30 2.71
C THR A 256 -13.19 -4.36 2.74
N PHE A 257 -14.30 -4.79 3.34
CA PHE A 257 -15.46 -3.94 3.54
C PHE A 257 -16.16 -4.20 4.88
N SER A 258 -16.91 -3.20 5.31
CA SER A 258 -17.90 -3.30 6.38
C SER A 258 -19.22 -2.65 5.93
N PHE A 259 -20.31 -3.36 6.14
CA PHE A 259 -21.67 -2.89 5.89
C PHE A 259 -22.44 -2.98 7.20
N ASN A 260 -22.98 -1.84 7.64
CA ASN A 260 -23.69 -1.74 8.90
C ASN A 260 -25.07 -1.10 8.68
N VAL A 261 -26.07 -1.62 9.36
CA VAL A 261 -27.43 -1.09 9.38
C VAL A 261 -27.78 -0.68 10.80
N ALA A 262 -28.12 0.59 10.99
CA ALA A 262 -28.52 1.14 12.29
C ALA A 262 -30.00 1.48 12.29
N ARG A 263 -30.73 1.09 13.35
CA ARG A 263 -32.12 1.51 13.57
C ARG A 263 -32.17 2.82 14.36
N GLY A 264 -32.69 3.88 13.75
CA GLY A 264 -32.77 5.21 14.36
C GLY A 264 -31.43 5.62 14.97
N ASN A 265 -31.45 6.10 16.22
CA ASN A 265 -30.25 6.45 16.98
C ASN A 265 -29.80 5.32 17.94
N SER A 266 -30.29 4.08 17.78
CA SER A 266 -29.93 3.00 18.70
C SER A 266 -28.52 2.50 18.45
N ALA A 267 -27.80 2.21 19.54
CA ALA A 267 -26.53 1.49 19.49
C ALA A 267 -26.71 -0.03 19.30
N ASP A 268 -27.96 -0.52 19.20
CA ASP A 268 -28.24 -1.94 19.01
C ASP A 268 -27.76 -2.38 17.62
N PRO A 269 -26.78 -3.30 17.54
CA PRO A 269 -26.33 -3.82 16.25
C PRO A 269 -27.43 -4.67 15.62
N LEU A 270 -27.74 -4.43 14.34
CA LEU A 270 -28.62 -5.29 13.56
C LEU A 270 -27.78 -6.41 12.95
N SER A 271 -27.28 -7.31 13.81
CA SER A 271 -26.30 -8.34 13.43
C SER A 271 -26.69 -9.21 12.24
N ASN A 272 -27.99 -9.42 11.98
CA ASN A 272 -28.46 -10.16 10.79
C ASN A 272 -28.43 -9.32 9.50
N ALA A 273 -28.38 -8.00 9.59
CA ALA A 273 -28.28 -7.06 8.48
C ALA A 273 -26.84 -6.54 8.26
N ASP A 274 -25.99 -6.66 9.28
CA ASP A 274 -24.58 -6.27 9.23
C ASP A 274 -23.71 -7.34 8.58
N THR A 275 -22.57 -6.94 8.02
CA THR A 275 -21.54 -7.86 7.54
C THR A 275 -20.20 -7.17 7.32
N SER A 276 -19.11 -7.93 7.32
CA SER A 276 -17.79 -7.48 6.90
C SER A 276 -16.99 -8.63 6.29
N GLY A 277 -15.97 -8.31 5.48
CA GLY A 277 -15.13 -9.32 4.84
C GLY A 277 -14.25 -8.78 3.72
N MET A 278 -13.56 -9.70 3.04
CA MET A 278 -12.88 -9.40 1.78
C MET A 278 -13.88 -9.27 0.63
N VAL A 279 -13.58 -8.44 -0.35
CA VAL A 279 -14.45 -8.19 -1.53
C VAL A 279 -14.54 -9.38 -2.53
N VAL A 280 -13.96 -10.54 -2.20
CA VAL A 280 -13.81 -11.70 -3.10
C VAL A 280 -14.80 -12.83 -2.85
N GLY A 281 -15.63 -12.75 -1.83
CA GLY A 281 -16.50 -13.85 -1.45
C GLY A 281 -17.69 -13.44 -0.61
N SER A 282 -18.66 -14.36 -0.54
CA SER A 282 -19.78 -14.28 0.39
C SER A 282 -19.31 -14.20 1.84
N THR A 283 -20.15 -13.64 2.68
CA THR A 283 -19.95 -13.56 4.13
C THR A 283 -21.00 -14.41 4.85
N ALA A 284 -21.04 -14.37 6.18
CA ALA A 284 -22.01 -15.13 6.96
C ALA A 284 -23.47 -14.78 6.61
N ASN A 285 -23.77 -13.49 6.40
CA ASN A 285 -25.13 -13.00 6.15
C ASN A 285 -25.41 -12.66 4.68
N TYR A 286 -24.38 -12.38 3.88
CA TYR A 286 -24.56 -11.92 2.50
C TYR A 286 -23.96 -12.88 1.50
N THR A 287 -24.75 -13.21 0.47
CA THR A 287 -24.27 -13.96 -0.69
C THR A 287 -23.75 -13.00 -1.75
N LEU A 288 -22.51 -13.19 -2.21
CA LEU A 288 -21.94 -12.48 -3.35
C LEU A 288 -22.44 -13.11 -4.66
N GLY A 289 -23.20 -12.34 -5.45
CA GLY A 289 -23.64 -12.77 -6.78
C GLY A 289 -22.53 -12.66 -7.82
N VAL A 290 -22.69 -13.38 -8.94
CA VAL A 290 -21.77 -13.31 -10.11
C VAL A 290 -21.68 -11.91 -10.74
N ASP A 291 -22.62 -11.03 -10.42
CA ASP A 291 -22.68 -9.63 -10.84
C ASP A 291 -21.97 -8.67 -9.86
N GLY A 292 -21.29 -9.22 -8.85
CA GLY A 292 -20.56 -8.44 -7.85
C GLY A 292 -21.45 -7.68 -6.87
N ILE A 293 -22.69 -8.16 -6.66
CA ILE A 293 -23.63 -7.57 -5.70
C ILE A 293 -23.85 -8.55 -4.55
N TYR A 294 -23.61 -8.06 -3.33
CA TYR A 294 -23.93 -8.73 -2.08
C TYR A 294 -25.43 -8.63 -1.79
N ARG A 295 -26.05 -9.74 -1.38
CA ARG A 295 -27.49 -9.82 -1.12
C ARG A 295 -27.81 -10.53 0.19
N ASN A 296 -28.76 -9.99 0.93
CA ASN A 296 -29.31 -10.57 2.14
C ASN A 296 -30.80 -10.19 2.29
N ALA A 297 -31.59 -11.07 2.89
CA ALA A 297 -32.99 -10.84 3.20
C ALA A 297 -33.17 -10.94 4.73
N VAL A 298 -33.73 -9.89 5.34
CA VAL A 298 -33.92 -9.83 6.79
C VAL A 298 -35.38 -9.52 7.11
N ASN A 299 -35.95 -10.31 8.01
CA ASN A 299 -37.33 -10.16 8.43
C ASN A 299 -37.63 -8.77 9.02
N VAL A 300 -38.74 -8.16 8.59
CA VAL A 300 -39.21 -6.86 9.08
C VAL A 300 -39.40 -6.86 10.59
N GLY A 301 -39.94 -7.94 11.17
CA GLY A 301 -40.14 -8.09 12.60
C GLY A 301 -38.83 -7.99 13.39
N TYR A 302 -37.76 -8.59 12.89
CA TYR A 302 -36.42 -8.47 13.47
C TYR A 302 -35.90 -7.04 13.41
N LEU A 303 -35.98 -6.40 12.24
CA LEU A 303 -35.49 -5.03 12.04
C LEU A 303 -36.23 -4.02 12.91
N LEU A 304 -37.56 -4.10 12.97
CA LEU A 304 -38.38 -3.23 13.82
C LEU A 304 -38.09 -3.46 15.31
N GLY A 305 -37.88 -4.71 15.74
CA GLY A 305 -37.65 -5.07 17.14
C GLY A 305 -38.71 -4.44 18.07
N PRO A 306 -38.34 -3.59 19.05
CA PRO A 306 -39.27 -2.95 19.97
C PRO A 306 -40.11 -1.84 19.33
N CYS A 307 -39.75 -1.35 18.13
CA CYS A 307 -40.58 -0.38 17.42
C CYS A 307 -41.89 -1.07 16.98
N PRO A 308 -43.06 -0.51 17.32
CA PRO A 308 -44.34 -1.18 17.10
C PRO A 308 -44.58 -1.42 15.61
N ASP A 309 -44.61 -0.34 14.81
CA ASP A 309 -44.99 -0.41 13.40
C ASP A 309 -44.03 0.30 12.45
N LYS A 310 -43.24 1.26 12.93
CA LYS A 310 -42.37 2.10 12.09
C LYS A 310 -40.99 2.28 12.68
N ALA A 311 -39.98 2.31 11.82
CA ALA A 311 -38.62 2.70 12.19
C ALA A 311 -37.88 3.23 10.96
N ALA A 312 -36.93 4.13 11.19
CA ALA A 312 -35.98 4.58 10.18
C ALA A 312 -34.65 3.84 10.36
N PHE A 313 -33.94 3.63 9.26
CA PHE A 313 -32.69 2.91 9.20
C PHE A 313 -31.68 3.69 8.38
N ALA A 314 -30.43 3.63 8.82
CA ALA A 314 -29.28 4.10 8.07
C ALA A 314 -28.42 2.91 7.67
N GLU A 315 -27.97 2.90 6.43
CA GLU A 315 -27.06 1.90 5.87
C GLU A 315 -25.73 2.59 5.59
N HIS A 316 -24.65 2.04 6.13
CA HIS A 316 -23.30 2.56 5.91
C HIS A 316 -22.40 1.45 5.37
N LEU A 317 -21.91 1.65 4.16
CA LEU A 317 -20.91 0.82 3.52
C LEU A 317 -19.57 1.55 3.52
N TYR A 318 -18.54 0.89 4.03
CA TYR A 318 -17.16 1.32 3.93
C TYR A 318 -16.33 0.22 3.28
N VAL A 319 -15.52 0.57 2.28
CA VAL A 319 -14.61 -0.33 1.57
C VAL A 319 -13.19 0.20 1.75
N ASP A 320 -12.39 -0.55 2.50
CA ASP A 320 -11.00 -0.23 2.87
C ASP A 320 -10.05 -0.86 1.86
N GLY A 321 -9.33 -0.01 1.13
CA GLY A 321 -8.29 -0.40 0.18
C GLY A 321 -7.01 -0.80 0.91
N LEU A 322 -6.46 -1.96 0.57
CA LEU A 322 -5.30 -2.52 1.28
C LEU A 322 -3.95 -1.83 0.92
N HIS A 323 -3.98 -0.76 0.14
CA HIS A 323 -2.81 -0.08 -0.42
C HIS A 323 -1.89 0.52 0.64
N THR A 324 -0.59 0.55 0.36
CA THR A 324 0.43 1.15 1.22
C THR A 324 1.50 1.85 0.40
N ASN A 325 2.17 2.85 0.98
CA ASN A 325 3.41 3.41 0.43
C ASN A 325 4.67 2.84 1.13
N GLY A 326 4.50 1.83 1.99
CA GLY A 326 5.56 1.23 2.80
C GLY A 326 5.80 1.93 4.14
N THR A 327 5.18 3.08 4.38
CA THR A 327 5.18 3.80 5.68
C THR A 327 3.81 3.80 6.32
N SER A 328 2.77 4.06 5.54
CA SER A 328 1.38 4.13 6.00
C SER A 328 0.44 3.34 5.09
N ILE A 329 -0.76 3.07 5.59
CA ILE A 329 -1.92 2.71 4.78
C ILE A 329 -2.37 3.96 3.99
N LEU A 330 -3.06 3.76 2.88
CA LEU A 330 -3.49 4.84 1.98
C LEU A 330 -5.01 4.91 1.87
N ASP A 331 -5.66 5.61 2.80
CA ASP A 331 -7.12 5.77 2.86
C ASP A 331 -7.71 6.48 1.62
N SER A 332 -6.86 7.10 0.78
CA SER A 332 -7.27 7.70 -0.50
C SER A 332 -7.77 6.68 -1.53
N PHE A 333 -7.56 5.39 -1.26
CA PHE A 333 -8.02 4.25 -2.05
C PHE A 333 -9.35 3.66 -1.55
N ASP A 334 -9.84 4.17 -0.42
CA ASP A 334 -11.10 3.74 0.18
C ASP A 334 -12.30 4.30 -0.59
N ALA A 335 -13.44 3.67 -0.37
CA ALA A 335 -14.72 4.15 -0.87
C ALA A 335 -15.80 3.95 0.19
N SER A 336 -16.78 4.84 0.23
CA SER A 336 -17.93 4.71 1.11
C SER A 336 -19.23 5.05 0.40
N ALA A 337 -20.32 4.50 0.91
CA ALA A 337 -21.67 4.83 0.48
C ALA A 337 -22.58 4.87 1.71
N LEU A 338 -23.57 5.76 1.65
CA LEU A 338 -24.56 5.92 2.71
C LEU A 338 -25.95 5.94 2.07
N ALA A 339 -26.88 5.21 2.67
CA ALA A 339 -28.28 5.20 2.28
C ALA A 339 -29.16 5.20 3.54
N ALA A 340 -30.44 5.49 3.36
CA ALA A 340 -31.41 5.45 4.44
C ALA A 340 -32.78 5.05 3.90
N PHE A 341 -33.56 4.38 4.74
CA PHE A 341 -34.95 4.06 4.45
C PHE A 341 -35.78 4.05 5.74
N ALA A 342 -37.10 4.11 5.61
CA ALA A 342 -38.03 3.98 6.71
C ALA A 342 -39.08 2.90 6.40
N LEU A 343 -39.29 1.99 7.34
CA LEU A 343 -40.34 0.99 7.26
C LEU A 343 -41.64 1.53 7.83
N GLU A 344 -42.73 1.26 7.14
CA GLU A 344 -44.08 1.48 7.66
C GLU A 344 -45.06 0.40 7.17
N PRO A 345 -46.14 0.13 7.90
CA PRO A 345 -47.20 -0.73 7.39
C PRO A 345 -47.89 -0.05 6.20
N LYS A 346 -48.42 -0.87 5.31
CA LYS A 346 -49.24 -0.42 4.17
C LYS A 346 -50.49 0.36 4.59
#